data_AF-A0A971W0P7-F1
#
_entry.id   AF-A0A971W0P7-F1
#
_cell.length_a   1.000
_cell.length_b   1.000
_cell.length_c   1.000
_cell.angle_alpha   90.00
_cell.angle_beta   90.00
_cell.angle_gamma   90.00
#
_symmetry.space_group_name_H-M   'P 1'
#
loop_
_entity.id
_entity.type
_entity.pdbx_description
1 polymer ?
#
loop_
_entity_poly.entity_id
_entity_poly.type
_entity_poly.pdbx_seq_one_letter_code
_entity_poly.pdbx_strand_id
1 'polypeptide(L)'
;MNRDDQARMFTFLVTSARGCVDEPPIYGPLRLLEAYSMLLDMQEPGETDEFYYRLNEKIEVLKDMCMIDEGRFIDGLDRVIKELTDHILGGE
;
A
#
# COMPACT_ATOMS: atom_id res chain seq x y z
N MET A 1 -9.01 11.21 9.45
CA MET A 1 -9.26 9.89 10.11
C MET A 1 -10.19 9.98 11.32
N ASN A 2 -11.35 9.33 11.24
CA ASN A 2 -12.36 9.24 12.32
C ASN A 2 -12.32 7.88 13.06
N ARG A 3 -13.26 7.63 13.97
CA ARG A 3 -13.33 6.38 14.76
C ARG A 3 -13.63 5.14 13.90
N ASP A 4 -14.47 5.29 12.89
CA ASP A 4 -14.85 4.19 12.00
C ASP A 4 -13.68 3.82 11.08
N ASP A 5 -12.91 4.81 10.62
CA ASP A 5 -11.66 4.62 9.89
C ASP A 5 -10.64 3.83 10.72
N GLN A 6 -10.46 4.21 11.99
CA GLN A 6 -9.59 3.47 12.93
C GLN A 6 -10.04 2.01 13.08
N ALA A 7 -11.34 1.79 13.31
CA ALA A 7 -11.88 0.45 13.47
C ALA A 7 -11.67 -0.41 12.21
N ARG A 8 -11.86 0.19 11.02
CA ARG A 8 -11.60 -0.45 9.72
C ARG A 8 -10.12 -0.83 9.59
N MET A 9 -9.21 0.09 9.88
CA MET A 9 -7.77 -0.14 9.77
C MET A 9 -7.29 -1.23 10.74
N PHE A 10 -7.71 -1.17 12.00
CA PHE A 10 -7.32 -2.17 13.01
C PHE A 10 -7.85 -3.55 12.66
N THR A 11 -9.10 -3.63 12.22
CA THR A 11 -9.70 -4.90 11.78
C THR A 11 -8.91 -5.46 10.60
N PHE A 12 -8.61 -4.64 9.59
CA PHE A 12 -7.86 -5.06 8.41
C PHE A 12 -6.47 -5.59 8.77
N LEU A 13 -5.71 -4.88 9.62
CA LEU A 13 -4.36 -5.29 10.01
C LEU A 13 -4.36 -6.61 10.79
N VAL A 14 -5.26 -6.77 11.76
CA VAL A 14 -5.31 -7.98 12.61
C VAL A 14 -5.74 -9.21 11.81
N THR A 15 -6.77 -9.08 10.96
CA THR A 15 -7.21 -10.20 10.11
C THR A 15 -6.17 -10.54 9.06
N SER A 16 -5.54 -9.53 8.45
CA SER A 16 -4.42 -9.68 7.52
C SER A 16 -3.24 -10.43 8.13
N ALA A 17 -2.83 -10.05 9.35
CA ALA A 17 -1.72 -10.70 10.06
C ALA A 17 -2.01 -12.19 10.29
N ARG A 18 -3.25 -12.55 10.65
CA ARG A 18 -3.64 -13.96 10.78
C ARG A 18 -3.64 -14.67 9.43
N GLY A 19 -4.17 -14.03 8.38
CA GLY A 19 -4.22 -14.59 7.02
C GLY A 19 -2.84 -14.92 6.48
N CYS A 20 -1.84 -14.07 6.74
CA CYS A 20 -0.44 -14.29 6.32
C CYS A 20 0.21 -15.58 6.86
N VAL A 21 -0.38 -16.23 7.87
CA VAL A 21 0.15 -17.51 8.41
C VAL A 21 -0.16 -18.70 7.50
N ASP A 22 -1.36 -18.73 6.90
CA ASP A 22 -1.83 -19.89 6.13
C ASP A 22 -1.86 -19.64 4.62
N GLU A 23 -1.78 -18.38 4.20
CA GLU A 23 -1.88 -17.97 2.80
C GLU A 23 -0.51 -17.86 2.11
N PRO A 24 -0.46 -17.81 0.76
CA PRO A 24 0.78 -17.58 0.04
C PRO A 24 1.55 -16.35 0.57
N PRO A 25 2.88 -16.46 0.81
CA PRO A 25 3.66 -15.37 1.40
C PRO A 25 3.55 -14.03 0.67
N ILE A 26 3.35 -14.06 -0.65
CA ILE A 26 3.22 -12.86 -1.49
C ILE A 26 1.99 -12.00 -1.15
N TYR A 27 0.98 -12.57 -0.47
CA TYR A 27 -0.18 -11.79 -0.02
C TYR A 27 0.14 -10.88 1.17
N GLY A 28 1.23 -11.14 1.90
CA GLY A 28 1.73 -10.22 2.93
C GLY A 28 2.04 -8.85 2.34
N PRO A 29 2.95 -8.75 1.35
CA PRO A 29 3.19 -7.52 0.59
C PRO A 29 1.91 -6.88 0.02
N LEU A 30 1.02 -7.66 -0.59
CA LEU A 30 -0.26 -7.16 -1.11
C LEU A 30 -1.09 -6.45 -0.03
N ARG A 31 -1.18 -7.03 1.18
CA ARG A 31 -1.89 -6.43 2.31
C ARG A 31 -1.24 -5.16 2.83
N LEU A 32 0.09 -5.06 2.77
CA LEU A 32 0.79 -3.83 3.14
C LEU A 32 0.47 -2.71 2.15
N LEU A 33 0.41 -3.01 0.86
CA LEU A 33 -0.03 -2.05 -0.16
C LEU A 33 -1.50 -1.65 0.02
N GLU A 34 -2.39 -2.60 0.32
CA GLU A 34 -3.79 -2.30 0.63
C GLU A 34 -3.92 -1.41 1.87
N ALA A 35 -3.14 -1.68 2.92
CA ALA A 35 -3.10 -0.84 4.11
C ALA A 35 -2.62 0.59 3.80
N TYR A 36 -1.64 0.74 2.91
CA TYR A 36 -1.19 2.04 2.41
C TYR A 36 -2.33 2.80 1.72
N SER A 37 -3.03 2.15 0.77
CA SER A 37 -4.19 2.74 0.08
C SER A 37 -5.27 3.17 1.07
N MET A 38 -5.61 2.29 2.03
CA MET A 38 -6.63 2.58 3.04
C MET A 38 -6.27 3.78 3.91
N LEU A 39 -5.00 3.91 4.32
CA LEU A 39 -4.55 5.04 5.12
C LEU A 39 -4.60 6.36 4.35
N LEU A 40 -4.30 6.34 3.05
CA LEU A 40 -4.41 7.51 2.18
C LEU A 40 -5.86 7.97 1.99
N ASP A 41 -6.78 7.04 1.82
CA ASP A 41 -8.22 7.34 1.71
C ASP A 41 -8.79 7.97 2.99
N MET A 42 -8.10 7.80 4.13
CA MET A 42 -8.51 8.35 5.44
C MET A 42 -7.93 9.75 5.73
N GLN A 43 -7.09 10.29 4.84
CA GLN A 43 -6.49 11.61 4.99
C GLN A 43 -7.48 12.70 4.60
N GLU A 44 -7.47 13.82 5.31
CA GLU A 44 -8.23 15.00 4.91
C GLU A 44 -7.48 15.77 3.80
N PRO A 45 -8.19 16.56 2.97
CA PRO A 45 -7.56 17.37 1.94
C PRO A 45 -6.43 18.26 2.50
N GLY A 46 -5.22 18.09 1.95
CA GLY A 46 -4.03 18.85 2.34
C GLY A 46 -3.24 18.28 3.53
N GLU A 47 -3.66 17.17 4.13
CA GLU A 47 -2.87 16.49 5.18
C GLU A 47 -1.74 15.63 4.60
N THR A 48 -1.77 15.33 3.30
CA THR A 48 -0.81 14.47 2.63
C THR A 48 -0.39 15.06 1.28
N ASP A 49 0.88 14.85 0.91
CA ASP A 49 1.44 15.28 -0.38
C ASP A 49 0.77 14.53 -1.55
N GLU A 50 0.41 15.27 -2.60
CA GLU A 50 -0.07 14.77 -3.89
C GLU A 50 0.83 13.66 -4.49
N PHE A 51 2.12 13.64 -4.16
CA PHE A 51 3.03 12.55 -4.49
C PHE A 51 2.50 11.19 -4.02
N TYR A 52 2.04 11.08 -2.77
CA TYR A 52 1.60 9.79 -2.22
C TYR A 52 0.32 9.29 -2.89
N TYR A 53 -0.58 10.20 -3.28
CA TYR A 53 -1.77 9.86 -4.08
C TYR A 53 -1.39 9.36 -5.48
N ARG A 54 -0.47 10.05 -6.17
CA ARG A 54 0.05 9.57 -7.48
C ARG A 54 0.79 8.24 -7.37
N LEU A 55 1.52 8.02 -6.29
CA LEU A 55 2.17 6.74 -6.01
C LEU A 55 1.11 5.65 -5.78
N ASN A 56 0.01 5.99 -5.11
CA ASN A 56 -1.10 5.08 -4.88
C ASN A 56 -1.77 4.60 -6.17
N GLU A 57 -1.97 5.49 -7.15
CA GLU A 57 -2.53 5.10 -8.46
C GLU A 57 -1.71 3.98 -9.13
N LYS A 58 -0.38 4.01 -8.97
CA LYS A 58 0.52 2.95 -9.47
C LYS A 58 0.42 1.68 -8.62
N ILE A 59 0.31 1.84 -7.31
CA ILE A 59 0.14 0.73 -6.37
C ILE A 59 -1.18 -0.01 -6.66
N GLU A 60 -2.29 0.68 -6.94
CA GLU A 60 -3.56 0.05 -7.32
C GLU A 60 -3.41 -0.88 -8.53
N VAL A 61 -2.76 -0.40 -9.60
CA VAL A 61 -2.48 -1.23 -10.78
C VAL A 61 -1.52 -2.38 -10.46
N LEU A 62 -0.57 -2.15 -9.56
CA LEU A 62 0.39 -3.17 -9.15
C LEU A 62 -0.28 -4.30 -8.37
N LYS A 63 -1.24 -4.02 -7.49
CA LYS A 63 -1.95 -5.02 -6.68
C LYS A 63 -2.60 -6.11 -7.56
N ASP A 64 -3.15 -5.72 -8.72
CA ASP A 64 -3.72 -6.67 -9.69
C ASP A 64 -2.69 -7.70 -10.20
N MET A 65 -1.41 -7.32 -10.25
CA MET A 65 -0.34 -8.20 -10.74
C MET A 65 0.02 -9.30 -9.75
N CYS A 66 -0.27 -9.16 -8.46
CA CYS A 66 0.10 -10.12 -7.43
C CYS A 66 -0.38 -11.55 -7.74
N MET A 67 -1.53 -11.68 -8.42
CA MET A 67 -2.15 -12.97 -8.77
C MET A 67 -1.91 -13.40 -10.22
N ILE A 68 -1.41 -12.48 -11.06
CA ILE A 68 -1.26 -12.68 -12.51
C ILE A 68 0.19 -13.01 -12.85
N ASP A 69 1.13 -12.25 -12.29
CA ASP A 69 2.56 -12.35 -12.56
C ASP A 69 3.33 -11.83 -11.34
N GLU A 70 3.71 -12.77 -10.47
CA GLU A 70 4.45 -12.49 -9.24
C GLU A 70 5.78 -11.77 -9.50
N GLY A 71 6.46 -12.08 -10.62
CA GLY A 71 7.70 -11.41 -11.00
C GLY A 71 7.47 -9.93 -11.30
N ARG A 72 6.44 -9.60 -12.09
CA ARG A 72 6.05 -8.20 -12.32
C ARG A 72 5.59 -7.49 -11.07
N PHE A 73 4.95 -8.21 -10.14
CA PHE A 73 4.56 -7.64 -8.86
C PHE A 73 5.79 -7.23 -8.04
N ILE A 74 6.80 -8.10 -7.95
CA ILE A 74 8.06 -7.81 -7.25
C ILE A 74 8.83 -6.67 -7.92
N ASP A 75 8.98 -6.70 -9.26
CA ASP A 75 9.62 -5.61 -10.01
C ASP A 75 8.90 -4.27 -9.82
N GLY A 76 7.57 -4.31 -9.66
CA GLY A 76 6.77 -3.12 -9.38
C GLY A 76 6.99 -2.59 -7.97
N LEU A 77 7.13 -3.46 -6.97
CA LEU A 77 7.48 -3.06 -5.59
C LEU A 77 8.81 -2.33 -5.57
N ASP A 78 9.83 -2.85 -6.28
CA ASP A 78 11.14 -2.20 -6.38
C ASP A 78 11.06 -0.80 -6.99
N ARG A 79 10.20 -0.62 -8.01
CA ARG A 79 9.96 0.70 -8.62
C ARG A 79 9.26 1.66 -7.67
N VAL A 80 8.25 1.20 -6.93
CA VAL A 80 7.55 2.00 -5.92
C VAL A 80 8.52 2.47 -4.84
N ILE A 81 9.39 1.58 -4.34
CA ILE A 81 10.42 1.91 -3.34
C ILE A 81 11.40 2.96 -3.90
N LYS A 82 11.81 2.81 -5.17
CA LYS A 82 12.69 3.77 -5.82
C LYS A 82 12.03 5.16 -5.90
N GLU A 83 10.79 5.25 -6.37
CA GLU A 83 10.08 6.53 -6.46
C GLU A 83 9.90 7.20 -5.10
N LEU A 84 9.57 6.41 -4.07
CA LEU A 84 9.47 6.90 -2.70
C LEU A 84 10.81 7.42 -2.19
N THR A 85 11.90 6.71 -2.47
CA THR A 85 13.26 7.11 -2.11
C THR A 85 13.66 8.40 -2.83
N ASP A 86 13.38 8.50 -4.14
CA ASP A 86 13.66 9.68 -4.95
C ASP A 86 12.88 10.91 -4.44
N HIS A 87 11.62 10.73 -4.01
CA HIS A 87 10.83 11.81 -3.39
C HIS A 87 11.40 12.26 -2.03
N ILE A 88 11.77 11.30 -1.16
CA ILE A 88 12.30 11.61 0.18
C ILE A 88 13.69 12.27 0.10
N LEU A 89 14.56 11.81 -0.81
CA LEU A 89 15.92 12.32 -0.96
C LEU A 89 16.01 13.54 -1.89
N GLY A 90 15.08 13.69 -2.82
CA GLY A 90 15.02 14.78 -3.80
C GLY A 90 14.19 16.00 -3.35
N GLY A 91 13.58 15.94 -2.17
CA GLY A 91 12.88 17.08 -1.56
C GLY A 91 13.86 18.11 -0.98
N GLU A 92 14.33 19.03 -1.82
CA GLU A 92 14.69 20.41 -1.41
C GLU A 92 13.48 21.34 -1.49
#